data_AF-A0A1H6MHS2-F1
#
_entry.id   AF-A0A1H6MHS2-F1
#
_cell.length_a   1.000
_cell.length_b   1.000
_cell.length_c   1.000
_cell.angle_alpha   90.00
_cell.angle_beta   90.00
_cell.angle_gamma   90.00
#
_symmetry.space_group_name_H-M   'P 1'
#
loop_
_entity.id
_entity.type
_entity.pdbx_description
1 polymer ?
#
loop_
_entity_poly.entity_id
_entity_poly.type
_entity_poly.pdbx_seq_one_letter_code
_entity_poly.pdbx_strand_id
1 'polypeptide(L)'
;MNTFLKKSFLIMLPVAFSLILFLSFAKPTSLKVEDKFGTFSLNCKTFEKGSAVGAYGFGLAYCNEEINDLSKVIHYEEIDHYIQFLKDNNFSKIQHRVTQIKTSLENNNSEMYFNQVEKYIKEIENLTYSEKEIVLSFFKYDELKS
;
A
#
# COMPACT_ATOMS: atom_id res chain seq x y z
N MET A 1 51.03 -8.65 -24.64
CA MET A 1 49.66 -8.86 -24.13
C MET A 1 49.01 -9.97 -24.94
N ASN A 2 48.86 -11.16 -24.35
CA ASN A 2 48.43 -12.38 -25.04
C ASN A 2 47.14 -12.13 -25.84
N THR A 3 47.07 -12.65 -27.07
CA THR A 3 45.92 -12.53 -27.98
C THR A 3 44.61 -13.02 -27.33
N PHE A 4 44.75 -13.93 -26.37
CA PHE A 4 43.68 -14.43 -25.50
C PHE A 4 43.08 -13.35 -24.58
N LEU A 5 43.91 -12.51 -23.95
CA LEU A 5 43.48 -11.38 -23.11
C LEU A 5 42.75 -10.31 -23.94
N LYS A 6 43.22 -10.02 -25.15
CA LYS A 6 42.55 -9.08 -26.06
C LYS A 6 41.17 -9.57 -26.50
N LYS A 7 41.04 -10.86 -26.85
CA LYS A 7 39.75 -11.45 -27.23
C LYS A 7 38.77 -11.53 -26.05
N SER A 8 39.25 -11.87 -24.85
CA SER A 8 38.43 -11.88 -23.63
C SER A 8 37.90 -10.48 -23.29
N PHE A 9 38.75 -9.44 -23.40
CA PHE A 9 38.34 -8.06 -23.15
C PHE A 9 37.31 -7.55 -24.18
N LEU A 10 37.46 -7.92 -25.45
CA LEU A 10 36.52 -7.56 -26.52
C LEU A 10 35.13 -8.20 -26.35
N ILE A 11 35.04 -9.36 -25.70
CA ILE A 11 33.77 -10.04 -25.41
C ILE A 11 33.13 -9.51 -24.11
N MET A 12 33.93 -9.07 -23.14
CA MET A 12 33.40 -8.44 -21.92
C MET A 12 32.69 -7.11 -22.18
N LEU A 13 33.19 -6.31 -23.11
CA LEU A 13 32.63 -5.00 -23.45
C LEU A 13 31.13 -5.05 -23.82
N PRO A 14 30.67 -5.90 -24.76
CA PRO A 14 29.24 -6.02 -25.08
C PRO A 14 28.41 -6.60 -23.93
N VAL A 15 28.97 -7.49 -23.10
CA VAL A 15 28.26 -8.04 -21.93
C VAL A 15 28.06 -6.96 -20.87
N ALA A 16 29.09 -6.21 -20.53
CA ALA A 16 29.00 -5.08 -19.59
C ALA A 16 28.06 -3.99 -20.13
N PHE A 17 28.12 -3.69 -21.42
CA PHE A 17 27.23 -2.72 -22.07
C PHE A 17 25.77 -3.19 -22.04
N SER A 18 25.50 -4.49 -22.29
CA SER A 18 24.15 -5.04 -22.15
C SER A 18 23.63 -5.03 -20.73
N LEU A 19 24.51 -5.24 -19.73
CA LEU A 19 24.14 -5.19 -18.31
C LEU A 19 23.80 -3.75 -17.88
N ILE A 20 24.59 -2.77 -18.31
CA ILE A 20 24.36 -1.34 -18.05
C ILE A 20 23.07 -0.89 -18.74
N LEU A 21 22.82 -1.30 -19.99
CA LEU A 21 21.56 -1.02 -20.68
C LEU A 21 20.37 -1.64 -19.96
N PHE A 22 20.46 -2.91 -19.54
CA PHE A 22 19.39 -3.58 -18.79
C PHE A 22 19.06 -2.85 -17.48
N LEU A 23 20.08 -2.39 -16.75
CA LEU A 23 19.91 -1.57 -15.54
C LEU A 23 19.35 -0.16 -15.85
N SER A 24 19.68 0.41 -17.01
CA SER A 24 19.23 1.76 -17.42
C SER A 24 17.79 1.80 -17.91
N PHE A 25 17.28 0.69 -18.47
CA PHE A 25 15.87 0.55 -18.89
C PHE A 25 14.96 0.00 -17.80
N ALA A 26 15.54 -0.41 -16.68
CA ALA A 26 14.83 -0.82 -15.51
C ALA A 26 14.14 0.42 -14.89
N LYS A 27 12.87 0.65 -15.22
CA LYS A 27 12.04 1.70 -14.60
C LYS A 27 11.57 1.30 -13.19
N PRO A 28 11.59 2.22 -12.21
CA PRO A 28 10.98 1.97 -10.91
C PRO A 28 9.49 1.64 -11.07
N THR A 29 9.00 0.71 -10.25
CA THR A 29 7.59 0.34 -10.25
C THR A 29 6.85 1.26 -9.29
N SER A 30 5.95 2.07 -9.83
CA SER A 30 5.05 2.88 -9.00
C SER A 30 3.76 2.09 -8.75
N LEU A 31 3.48 1.83 -7.49
CA LEU A 31 2.26 1.21 -7.01
C LEU A 31 1.31 2.30 -6.52
N LYS A 32 0.06 2.21 -6.93
CA LYS A 32 -0.99 3.13 -6.50
C LYS A 32 -2.24 2.34 -6.14
N VAL A 33 -2.77 2.59 -4.95
CA VAL A 33 -4.07 2.09 -4.49
C VAL A 33 -4.96 3.30 -4.25
N GLU A 34 -6.10 3.33 -4.93
CA GLU A 34 -7.14 4.33 -4.73
C GLU A 34 -8.27 3.67 -3.96
N ASP A 35 -8.59 4.22 -2.79
CA ASP A 35 -9.64 3.74 -1.91
C ASP A 35 -10.48 4.91 -1.40
N LYS A 36 -11.61 4.60 -0.75
CA LYS A 36 -12.52 5.60 -0.18
C LYS A 36 -11.82 6.63 0.74
N PHE A 37 -10.88 6.19 1.57
CA PHE A 37 -10.20 7.09 2.52
C PHE A 37 -8.97 7.79 1.94
N GLY A 38 -8.58 7.50 0.70
CA GLY A 38 -7.50 8.21 0.05
C GLY A 38 -6.75 7.42 -1.01
N THR A 39 -5.67 8.04 -1.47
CA THR A 39 -4.70 7.43 -2.39
C THR A 39 -3.43 7.08 -1.66
N PHE A 40 -3.00 5.84 -1.83
CA PHE A 40 -1.82 5.24 -1.21
C PHE A 40 -0.83 4.88 -2.30
N SER A 41 0.31 5.55 -2.35
CA SER A 41 1.30 5.39 -3.42
C SER A 41 2.66 5.00 -2.87
N LEU A 42 3.31 4.05 -3.53
CA LEU A 42 4.65 3.59 -3.18
C LEU A 42 5.50 3.42 -4.44
N ASN A 43 6.75 3.88 -4.38
CA ASN A 43 7.70 3.70 -5.47
C ASN A 43 8.73 2.65 -5.07
N CYS A 44 8.70 1.50 -5.74
CA CYS A 44 9.67 0.43 -5.56
C CYS A 44 10.87 0.65 -6.49
N LYS A 45 12.08 0.35 -5.99
CA LYS A 45 13.27 0.32 -6.85
C LYS A 45 13.11 -0.79 -7.87
N THR A 46 13.88 -0.73 -8.96
CA THR A 46 13.55 -1.57 -10.11
C THR A 46 13.73 -3.08 -9.91
N PHE A 47 14.58 -3.48 -8.98
CA PHE A 47 14.77 -4.88 -8.62
C PHE A 47 13.80 -5.37 -7.55
N GLU A 48 12.97 -4.49 -7.00
CA GLU A 48 12.03 -4.81 -5.92
C GLU A 48 10.69 -5.25 -6.51
N LYS A 49 10.09 -6.29 -5.92
CA LYS A 49 8.72 -6.69 -6.23
C LYS A 49 7.75 -5.82 -5.45
N GLY A 50 6.85 -5.16 -6.18
CA GLY A 50 5.79 -4.35 -5.60
C GLY A 50 4.49 -5.12 -5.42
N SER A 51 3.78 -4.90 -4.31
CA SER A 51 2.41 -5.37 -4.09
C SER A 51 1.57 -4.26 -3.48
N ALA A 52 0.33 -4.11 -3.96
CA ALA A 52 -0.58 -3.06 -3.49
C ALA A 52 -2.00 -3.64 -3.35
N VAL A 53 -2.61 -3.47 -2.19
CA VAL A 53 -3.91 -4.04 -1.83
C VAL A 53 -4.74 -2.98 -1.13
N GLY A 54 -5.93 -2.71 -1.65
CA GLY A 54 -6.97 -1.96 -0.92
C GLY A 54 -7.78 -2.91 -0.06
N ALA A 55 -7.99 -2.55 1.21
CA ALA A 55 -8.76 -3.33 2.15
C ALA A 55 -9.61 -2.41 3.04
N TYR A 56 -10.93 -2.53 2.89
CA TYR A 56 -11.93 -1.82 3.68
C TYR A 56 -11.66 -0.30 3.77
N GLY A 57 -11.34 0.31 2.62
CA GLY A 57 -11.11 1.75 2.50
C GLY A 57 -9.67 2.22 2.76
N PHE A 58 -8.76 1.35 3.20
CA PHE A 58 -7.35 1.69 3.38
C PHE A 58 -6.45 0.90 2.42
N GLY A 59 -5.46 1.59 1.84
CA GLY A 59 -4.48 0.97 0.96
C GLY A 59 -3.21 0.54 1.71
N LEU A 60 -2.77 -0.68 1.44
CA LEU A 60 -1.48 -1.22 1.84
C LEU A 60 -0.61 -1.39 0.59
N ALA A 61 0.61 -0.85 0.60
CA ALA A 61 1.57 -1.05 -0.48
C ALA A 61 2.93 -1.45 0.06
N TYR A 62 3.57 -2.44 -0.56
CA TYR A 62 4.82 -3.04 -0.10
C TYR A 62 5.82 -3.13 -1.25
N CYS A 63 7.11 -2.99 -0.94
CA CYS A 63 8.21 -3.38 -1.83
C CYS A 63 9.02 -4.46 -1.13
N ASN A 64 9.22 -5.63 -1.76
CA ASN A 64 9.94 -6.77 -1.17
C ASN A 64 9.46 -7.16 0.24
N GLU A 65 8.16 -7.02 0.53
CA GLU A 65 7.56 -7.27 1.86
C GLU A 65 8.02 -6.29 2.96
N GLU A 66 8.80 -5.26 2.62
CA GLU A 66 9.21 -4.19 3.54
C GLU A 66 8.23 -3.00 3.49
N ILE A 67 8.04 -2.40 4.66
CA ILE A 67 7.26 -1.16 4.83
C ILE A 67 8.16 0.02 4.47
N ASN A 68 7.88 0.66 3.34
CA ASN A 68 8.57 1.86 2.90
C ASN A 68 7.71 3.11 3.12
N ASP A 69 8.34 4.29 3.04
CA ASP A 69 7.64 5.56 3.16
C ASP A 69 6.62 5.70 2.04
N LEU A 70 5.35 5.64 2.45
CA LEU A 70 4.20 5.61 1.56
C LEU A 70 3.71 7.05 1.37
N SER A 71 3.63 7.49 0.12
CA SER A 71 3.03 8.79 -0.22
C SER A 71 1.53 8.69 -0.13
N LYS A 72 0.91 9.57 0.66
CA LYS A 72 -0.50 9.49 1.04
C LYS A 72 -1.22 10.78 0.71
N VAL A 73 -2.35 10.68 0.00
CA VAL A 73 -3.35 11.75 -0.08
C VAL A 73 -4.57 11.23 0.65
N ILE A 74 -4.85 11.79 1.84
CA ILE A 74 -5.85 11.26 2.77
C ILE A 74 -7.08 12.15 2.78
N HIS A 75 -8.26 11.54 2.69
CA HIS A 75 -9.55 12.20 2.89
C HIS A 75 -9.98 12.05 4.35
N TYR A 76 -9.44 12.88 5.24
CA TYR A 76 -9.68 12.76 6.69
C TYR A 76 -11.16 12.87 7.07
N GLU A 77 -11.95 13.67 6.34
CA GLU A 77 -13.40 13.81 6.56
C GLU A 77 -14.15 12.48 6.38
N GLU A 78 -13.79 11.69 5.36
CA GLU A 78 -14.38 10.36 5.12
C GLU A 78 -14.02 9.38 6.24
N ILE A 79 -12.80 9.46 6.77
CA ILE A 79 -12.38 8.65 7.94
C ILE A 79 -13.21 9.04 9.17
N ASP A 80 -13.45 10.34 9.39
CA ASP A 80 -14.26 10.81 10.53
C ASP A 80 -15.72 10.39 10.41
N HIS A 81 -16.31 10.47 9.21
CA HIS A 81 -17.65 9.93 8.96
C HIS A 81 -17.72 8.43 9.25
N TYR A 82 -16.70 7.66 8.87
CA TYR A 82 -16.65 6.24 9.17
C TYR A 82 -16.49 5.94 10.67
N ILE A 83 -15.67 6.70 11.38
CA ILE A 83 -15.53 6.61 12.85
C ILE A 83 -16.90 6.83 13.51
N GLN A 84 -17.64 7.86 13.07
CA GLN A 84 -18.96 8.17 13.59
C GLN A 84 -19.97 7.06 13.26
N PHE A 85 -19.98 6.56 12.02
CA PHE A 85 -20.80 5.41 11.61
C PHE A 85 -20.56 4.18 12.49
N LEU A 86 -19.29 3.83 12.75
CA LEU A 86 -18.94 2.70 13.60
C LEU A 86 -19.40 2.89 15.05
N LYS A 87 -19.30 4.12 15.56
CA LYS A 87 -19.80 4.48 16.89
C LYS A 87 -21.31 4.30 17.00
N ASP A 88 -22.06 4.79 16.02
CA ASP A 88 -23.54 4.72 16.00
C ASP A 88 -24.05 3.28 15.87
N ASN A 89 -23.26 2.39 15.26
CA ASN A 89 -23.55 0.97 15.12
C ASN A 89 -22.89 0.08 16.21
N ASN A 90 -22.35 0.68 17.28
CA ASN A 90 -21.73 -0.02 18.42
C ASN A 90 -20.49 -0.89 18.09
N PHE A 91 -19.77 -0.59 16.99
CA PHE A 91 -18.52 -1.26 16.63
C PHE A 91 -17.29 -0.60 17.29
N SER A 92 -17.31 -0.48 18.62
CA SER A 92 -16.30 0.27 19.40
C SER A 92 -14.86 -0.20 19.16
N LYS A 93 -14.64 -1.51 19.01
CA LYS A 93 -13.31 -2.07 18.76
C LYS A 93 -12.75 -1.64 17.41
N ILE A 94 -13.58 -1.69 16.37
CA ILE A 94 -13.20 -1.26 15.01
C ILE A 94 -13.02 0.26 14.99
N GLN A 95 -13.92 1.00 15.62
CA GLN A 95 -13.84 2.45 15.76
C GLN A 95 -12.52 2.89 16.41
N HIS A 96 -12.10 2.19 17.47
CA HIS A 96 -10.79 2.43 18.10
C HIS A 96 -9.63 2.19 17.14
N ARG A 97 -9.65 1.10 16.36
CA ARG A 97 -8.61 0.82 15.35
C ARG A 97 -8.54 1.90 14.27
N VAL A 98 -9.68 2.32 13.73
CA VAL A 98 -9.74 3.40 12.72
C VAL A 98 -9.20 4.71 13.29
N THR A 99 -9.51 5.01 14.55
CA THR A 99 -8.93 6.17 15.25
C THR A 99 -7.40 6.07 15.35
N GLN A 100 -6.86 4.90 15.69
CA GLN A 100 -5.41 4.68 15.73
C GLN A 100 -4.75 4.79 14.34
N ILE A 101 -5.42 4.32 13.29
CA ILE A 101 -4.98 4.50 11.90
C ILE A 101 -4.91 5.99 11.57
N LYS A 102 -5.98 6.75 11.84
CA LYS A 102 -6.03 8.20 11.64
C LYS A 102 -4.87 8.91 12.34
N THR A 103 -4.64 8.62 13.62
CA THR A 103 -3.52 9.19 14.38
C THR A 103 -2.15 8.84 13.77
N SER A 104 -2.00 7.63 13.23
CA SER A 104 -0.75 7.22 12.56
C SER A 104 -0.52 7.98 11.25
N LEU A 105 -1.59 8.27 10.50
CA LEU A 105 -1.57 9.07 9.29
C LEU A 105 -1.20 10.53 9.60
N GLU A 106 -1.82 11.14 10.62
CA GLU A 106 -1.55 12.52 11.04
C GLU A 106 -0.10 12.71 11.51
N ASN A 107 0.46 11.68 12.16
CA ASN A 107 1.86 11.68 12.62
C ASN A 107 2.87 11.27 11.54
N ASN A 108 2.42 11.00 10.31
CA ASN A 108 3.22 10.46 9.21
C ASN A 108 4.06 9.22 9.60
N ASN A 109 3.51 8.35 10.46
CA ASN A 109 4.19 7.15 10.93
C ASN A 109 3.73 5.95 10.09
N SER A 110 4.51 5.62 9.05
CA SER A 110 4.18 4.53 8.13
C SER A 110 4.16 3.18 8.82
N GLU A 111 5.17 2.81 9.61
CA GLU A 111 5.20 1.52 10.33
C GLU A 111 3.97 1.32 11.23
N MET A 112 3.63 2.36 12.01
CA MET A 112 2.45 2.32 12.88
C MET A 112 1.17 2.24 12.06
N TYR A 113 1.07 2.98 10.94
CA TYR A 113 -0.06 2.89 10.02
C TYR A 113 -0.29 1.45 9.54
N PHE A 114 0.74 0.80 8.99
CA PHE A 114 0.64 -0.58 8.48
C PHE A 114 0.17 -1.54 9.59
N ASN A 115 0.80 -1.45 10.77
CA ASN A 115 0.45 -2.29 11.92
C ASN A 115 -1.03 -2.12 12.33
N GLN A 116 -1.54 -0.89 12.34
CA GLN A 116 -2.92 -0.62 12.72
C GLN A 116 -3.92 -1.05 11.65
N VAL A 117 -3.60 -0.90 10.36
CA VAL A 117 -4.43 -1.38 9.26
C VAL A 117 -4.54 -2.90 9.27
N GLU A 118 -3.44 -3.63 9.48
CA GLU A 118 -3.48 -5.09 9.58
C GLU A 118 -4.35 -5.57 10.76
N LYS A 119 -4.24 -4.91 11.91
CA LYS A 119 -5.10 -5.20 13.08
C LYS A 119 -6.57 -4.92 12.76
N TYR A 120 -6.85 -3.78 12.12
CA TYR A 120 -8.19 -3.40 11.69
C TYR A 120 -8.82 -4.42 10.73
N ILE A 121 -8.07 -4.89 9.72
CA ILE A 121 -8.52 -5.93 8.79
C ILE A 121 -8.91 -7.20 9.55
N LYS A 122 -8.06 -7.66 10.48
CA LYS A 122 -8.35 -8.84 11.31
C LYS A 122 -9.60 -8.65 12.17
N GLU A 123 -9.83 -7.46 12.72
CA GLU A 123 -11.06 -7.18 13.47
C GLU A 123 -12.31 -7.34 12.61
N ILE A 124 -12.29 -6.84 11.36
CA ILE A 124 -13.40 -7.01 10.42
C ILE A 124 -13.57 -8.47 10.02
N GLU A 125 -12.48 -9.18 9.76
CA GLU A 125 -12.53 -10.58 9.33
C GLU A 125 -13.19 -11.49 10.36
N ASN A 126 -12.96 -11.21 11.65
CA ASN A 126 -13.51 -11.95 12.80
C ASN A 126 -14.99 -11.66 13.10
N LEU A 127 -15.61 -10.69 12.42
CA LEU A 127 -17.04 -10.42 12.57
C LEU A 127 -17.90 -11.56 12.03
N THR A 128 -19.10 -11.69 12.57
CA THR A 128 -20.15 -12.51 11.94
C THR A 128 -20.53 -11.94 10.57
N TYR A 129 -21.17 -12.76 9.73
CA TYR A 129 -21.59 -12.34 8.40
C TYR A 129 -22.47 -11.07 8.43
N SER A 130 -23.47 -11.04 9.32
CA SER A 130 -24.39 -9.90 9.45
C SER A 130 -23.70 -8.63 9.93
N GLU A 131 -22.78 -8.73 10.90
CA GLU A 131 -22.00 -7.58 11.37
C GLU A 131 -21.09 -7.04 10.27
N LYS A 132 -20.43 -7.95 9.54
CA LYS A 132 -19.59 -7.59 8.40
C LYS A 132 -20.41 -6.88 7.32
N GLU A 133 -21.63 -7.32 7.02
CA GLU A 133 -22.49 -6.61 6.07
C GLU A 133 -22.81 -5.18 6.49
N ILE A 134 -23.07 -4.94 7.79
CA ILE A 134 -23.29 -3.59 8.31
C ILE A 134 -22.04 -2.74 8.11
N VAL A 135 -20.87 -3.23 8.54
CA VAL A 135 -19.60 -2.51 8.38
C VAL A 135 -19.32 -2.21 6.90
N LEU A 136 -19.55 -3.18 6.02
CA LEU A 136 -19.31 -3.04 4.58
C LEU A 136 -20.31 -2.12 3.87
N SER A 137 -21.49 -1.90 4.44
CA SER A 137 -22.51 -1.02 3.86
C SER A 137 -22.04 0.42 3.68
N PHE A 138 -21.12 0.89 4.54
CA PHE A 138 -20.54 2.23 4.44
C PHE A 138 -19.78 2.46 3.13
N PHE A 139 -19.18 1.41 2.57
CA PHE A 139 -18.38 1.49 1.35
C PHE A 139 -19.22 1.33 0.07
N LYS A 140 -20.40 0.71 0.16
CA LYS A 140 -21.26 0.41 -1.00
C LYS A 140 -22.01 1.63 -1.55
N TYR A 141 -22.15 2.70 -0.76
CA TYR A 141 -23.03 3.83 -1.12
C TYR A 141 -22.49 4.74 -2.25
N ASP A 142 -21.19 4.65 -2.58
CA ASP A 142 -20.59 5.50 -3.62
C ASP A 142 -20.61 4.87 -5.03
N GLU A 143 -20.82 3.56 -5.15
CA GLU A 143 -20.86 2.85 -6.45
C GLU A 143 -22.16 3.10 -7.23
N LEU A 144 -23.19 3.68 -6.59
CA LEU A 144 -24.49 3.96 -7.23
C LEU A 144 -24.61 5.38 -7.81
N LYS A 145 -23.53 6.18 -7.76
CA LYS A 145 -23.48 7.55 -8.28
C LYS A 145 -22.46 7.76 -9.42
N SER A 146 -21.72 6.72 -9.81
CA SER A 146 -20.86 6.71 -11.01
C SER A 146 -21.60 6.15 -12.23
#